data_AF-A0A968FW02-F1
#
_entry.id   AF-A0A968FW02-F1
#
_cell.length_a   1.000
_cell.length_b   1.000
_cell.length_c   1.000
_cell.angle_alpha   90.00
_cell.angle_beta   90.00
_cell.angle_gamma   90.00
#
_symmetry.space_group_name_H-M   'P 1'
#
loop_
_entity.id
_entity.type
_entity.pdbx_description
1 polymer ?
#
loop_
_entity_poly.entity_id
_entity_poly.type
_entity_poly.pdbx_seq_one_letter_code
_entity_poly.pdbx_strand_id
1 'polypeptide(L)'
;MSTEDWTYCQKTLPKVSRTFALNISVLRGDLHRSILTAYLFCRIIDTVEDAARLDPKTKIKLLLEFARLIQDADYRKEALTPWIRECEAVDGSPNDLELLSQTPRVFHVFDTLKPGHQQQIIPSVSEMARGMAWFQKKFDANQLTLLDTEEELEEYCFFVAGAVGEMLCNLFLEELPGISQRARQT
;
A
#
# COMPACT_ATOMS: atom_id res chain seq x y z
N MET A 1 -14.11 -3.40 18.40
CA MET A 1 -13.39 -2.45 17.51
C MET A 1 -13.09 -3.04 16.13
N SER A 2 -12.59 -4.29 15.99
CA SER A 2 -12.20 -4.84 14.68
C SER A 2 -13.33 -5.02 13.63
N THR A 3 -14.59 -5.19 14.04
CA THR A 3 -15.71 -5.43 13.10
C THR A 3 -16.17 -4.18 12.36
N GLU A 4 -16.19 -3.02 13.04
CA GLU A 4 -16.56 -1.74 12.41
C GLU A 4 -15.48 -1.27 11.43
N ASP A 5 -14.22 -1.40 11.82
CA ASP A 5 -13.08 -1.05 10.97
C ASP A 5 -12.99 -1.96 9.73
N TRP A 6 -13.30 -3.25 9.90
CA TRP A 6 -13.43 -4.17 8.76
C TRP A 6 -14.58 -3.77 7.83
N THR A 7 -15.76 -3.45 8.40
CA THR A 7 -16.91 -2.99 7.61
C THR A 7 -16.60 -1.72 6.84
N TYR A 8 -15.85 -0.79 7.43
CA TYR A 8 -15.35 0.39 6.74
C TYR A 8 -14.48 -0.01 5.55
N CYS A 9 -13.44 -0.83 5.76
CA CYS A 9 -12.52 -1.26 4.71
C CYS A 9 -13.26 -1.91 3.53
N GLN A 10 -14.22 -2.80 3.81
CA GLN A 10 -15.05 -3.44 2.78
C GLN A 10 -15.88 -2.44 1.97
N LYS A 11 -16.46 -1.44 2.62
CA LYS A 11 -17.27 -0.40 1.95
C LYS A 11 -16.42 0.60 1.19
N THR A 12 -15.19 0.84 1.62
CA THR A 12 -14.28 1.79 0.98
C THR A 12 -13.69 1.23 -0.31
N LEU A 13 -13.35 -0.06 -0.35
CA LEU A 13 -12.76 -0.69 -1.54
C LEU A 13 -13.48 -0.36 -2.87
N PRO A 14 -14.80 -0.55 -3.04
CA PRO A 14 -15.48 -0.25 -4.30
C PRO A 14 -15.54 1.25 -4.63
N LYS A 15 -15.36 2.14 -3.65
CA LYS A 15 -15.33 3.59 -3.85
C LYS A 15 -14.00 4.06 -4.46
N VAL A 16 -12.90 3.42 -4.06
CA VAL A 16 -11.54 3.77 -4.49
C VAL A 16 -11.02 2.88 -5.62
N SER A 17 -11.68 1.75 -5.90
CA SER A 17 -11.33 0.86 -7.01
C SER A 17 -12.42 -0.09 -7.45
N ARG A 18 -13.18 0.30 -8.48
CA ARG A 18 -14.32 -0.49 -8.99
C ARG A 18 -13.89 -1.85 -9.56
N THR A 19 -12.83 -1.90 -10.37
CA THR A 19 -12.40 -3.13 -11.06
C THR A 19 -11.76 -4.12 -10.10
N PHE A 20 -10.85 -3.66 -9.21
CA PHE A 20 -10.24 -4.56 -8.24
C PHE A 20 -11.24 -5.03 -7.18
N ALA A 21 -12.23 -4.22 -6.81
CA ALA A 21 -13.28 -4.64 -5.89
C ALA A 21 -14.01 -5.90 -6.36
N LEU A 22 -14.29 -6.02 -7.67
CA LEU A 22 -14.94 -7.22 -8.23
C LEU A 22 -14.09 -8.47 -8.00
N ASN A 23 -12.81 -8.41 -8.32
CA ASN A 23 -11.89 -9.56 -8.16
C ASN A 23 -11.61 -9.88 -6.68
N ILE A 24 -11.45 -8.86 -5.84
CA ILE A 24 -11.20 -9.08 -4.41
C ILE A 24 -12.44 -9.67 -3.73
N SER A 25 -13.65 -9.28 -4.17
CA SER A 25 -14.90 -9.77 -3.58
C SER A 25 -15.16 -11.27 -3.76
N VAL A 26 -14.50 -11.94 -4.71
CA VAL A 26 -14.64 -13.39 -4.90
C VAL A 26 -13.85 -14.21 -3.90
N LEU A 27 -12.84 -13.59 -3.25
CA LEU A 27 -12.02 -14.22 -2.24
C LEU A 27 -12.82 -14.45 -0.95
N ARG A 28 -12.37 -15.37 -0.11
CA ARG A 28 -13.02 -15.69 1.18
C ARG A 28 -12.00 -15.76 2.32
N GLY A 29 -12.52 -15.70 3.55
CA GLY A 29 -11.71 -15.90 4.76
C GLY A 29 -10.57 -14.91 4.91
N ASP A 30 -9.44 -15.41 5.43
CA ASP A 30 -8.27 -14.59 5.73
C ASP A 30 -7.61 -14.00 4.48
N LEU A 31 -7.65 -14.72 3.36
CA LEU A 31 -7.09 -14.25 2.10
C LEU A 31 -7.82 -12.99 1.57
N HIS A 32 -9.15 -12.99 1.60
CA HIS A 32 -9.94 -11.81 1.26
C HIS A 32 -9.57 -10.63 2.15
N ARG A 33 -9.48 -10.87 3.45
CA ARG A 33 -9.19 -9.84 4.44
C ARG A 33 -7.81 -9.24 4.23
N SER A 34 -6.80 -10.07 3.98
CA SER A 34 -5.43 -9.64 3.74
C SER A 34 -5.26 -8.90 2.42
N ILE A 35 -5.79 -9.43 1.31
CA ILE A 35 -5.66 -8.78 0.00
C ILE A 35 -6.41 -7.45 -0.03
N LEU A 36 -7.60 -7.37 0.57
CA LEU A 36 -8.33 -6.10 0.67
C LEU A 36 -7.54 -5.07 1.47
N THR A 37 -6.99 -5.48 2.63
CA THR A 37 -6.21 -4.59 3.50
C THR A 37 -4.95 -4.09 2.80
N ALA A 38 -4.21 -4.99 2.15
CA ALA A 38 -3.03 -4.66 1.36
C ALA A 38 -3.37 -3.67 0.24
N TYR A 39 -4.47 -3.90 -0.49
CA TYR A 39 -4.93 -3.01 -1.55
C TYR A 39 -5.19 -1.59 -1.04
N LEU A 40 -5.84 -1.46 0.13
CA LEU A 40 -6.09 -0.15 0.72
C LEU A 40 -4.79 0.57 1.10
N PHE A 41 -3.76 -0.14 1.57
CA PHE A 41 -2.45 0.47 1.79
C PHE A 41 -1.78 0.94 0.50
N CYS A 42 -1.81 0.13 -0.56
CA CYS A 42 -1.32 0.54 -1.89
C CYS A 42 -2.04 1.82 -2.36
N ARG A 43 -3.38 1.85 -2.27
CA ARG A 43 -4.17 3.04 -2.64
C ARG A 43 -3.83 4.27 -1.78
N ILE A 44 -3.55 4.09 -0.49
CA ILE A 44 -3.13 5.17 0.40
C ILE A 44 -1.83 5.81 -0.09
N ILE A 45 -0.81 5.01 -0.43
CA ILE A 45 0.47 5.55 -0.91
C ILE A 45 0.38 6.09 -2.34
N ASP A 46 -0.42 5.45 -3.22
CA ASP A 46 -0.74 5.99 -4.57
C ASP A 46 -1.32 7.41 -4.44
N THR A 47 -2.26 7.62 -3.51
CA THR A 47 -2.91 8.94 -3.33
C THR A 47 -1.90 10.02 -2.94
N VAL A 48 -0.89 9.68 -2.14
CA VAL A 48 0.19 10.60 -1.77
C VAL A 48 1.12 10.87 -2.96
N GLU A 49 1.48 9.83 -3.72
CA GLU A 49 2.31 9.96 -4.92
C GLU A 49 1.64 10.82 -6.00
N ASP A 50 0.37 10.56 -6.28
CA ASP A 50 -0.43 11.19 -7.33
C ASP A 50 -0.86 12.63 -7.01
N ALA A 51 -0.67 13.10 -5.77
CA ALA A 51 -1.08 14.43 -5.32
C ALA A 51 -0.50 15.55 -6.20
N ALA A 52 -1.31 16.22 -7.02
CA ALA A 52 -0.79 17.13 -8.04
C ALA A 52 -0.23 18.44 -7.46
N ARG A 53 -0.71 18.87 -6.28
CA ARG A 53 -0.36 20.16 -5.67
C ARG A 53 0.73 20.05 -4.61
N LEU A 54 1.04 18.83 -4.18
CA LEU A 54 2.04 18.59 -3.16
C LEU A 54 3.45 18.66 -3.74
N ASP A 55 4.35 19.38 -3.09
CA ASP A 55 5.73 19.49 -3.58
C ASP A 55 6.46 18.13 -3.46
N PRO A 56 7.45 17.85 -4.34
CA PRO A 56 8.15 16.56 -4.35
C PRO A 56 8.81 16.21 -3.01
N LYS A 57 9.37 17.19 -2.27
CA LYS A 57 10.04 16.91 -1.00
C LYS A 57 9.05 16.41 0.05
N THR A 58 7.85 17.00 0.09
CA THR A 58 6.79 16.57 0.99
C THR A 58 6.27 15.19 0.60
N LYS A 59 6.07 14.89 -0.70
CA LYS A 59 5.72 13.53 -1.16
C LYS A 59 6.73 12.49 -0.69
N ILE A 60 8.02 12.73 -0.96
CA ILE A 60 9.12 11.84 -0.57
C ILE A 60 9.10 11.60 0.94
N LYS A 61 8.94 12.67 1.74
CA LYS A 61 8.87 12.56 3.21
C LYS A 61 7.71 11.66 3.62
N LEU A 62 6.50 11.92 3.13
CA LEU A 62 5.30 11.16 3.50
C LEU A 62 5.39 9.69 3.09
N LEU A 63 5.91 9.39 1.90
CA LEU A 63 6.09 8.02 1.42
C LEU A 63 7.11 7.24 2.25
N LEU A 64 8.28 7.83 2.55
CA LEU A 64 9.29 7.21 3.39
C LEU A 64 8.81 7.04 4.84
N GLU A 65 8.02 7.97 5.34
CA GLU A 65 7.42 7.89 6.66
C GLU A 65 6.39 6.75 6.72
N PHE A 66 5.54 6.62 5.70
CA PHE A 66 4.59 5.51 5.61
C PHE A 66 5.29 4.15 5.57
N ALA A 67 6.41 4.04 4.84
CA ALA A 67 7.24 2.84 4.82
C ALA A 67 7.74 2.46 6.23
N ARG A 68 8.03 3.43 7.10
CA ARG A 68 8.38 3.16 8.51
C ARG A 68 7.17 2.77 9.34
N LEU A 69 6.04 3.47 9.17
CA LEU A 69 4.79 3.18 9.89
C LEU A 69 4.32 1.74 9.68
N ILE A 70 4.44 1.20 8.47
CA ILE A 70 4.03 -0.18 8.21
C ILE A 70 5.01 -1.23 8.75
N GLN A 71 6.30 -0.90 8.81
CA GLN A 71 7.34 -1.81 9.29
C GLN A 71 7.44 -1.91 10.81
N ASP A 72 7.20 -0.81 11.52
CA ASP A 72 7.39 -0.71 12.96
C ASP A 72 6.08 -0.34 13.67
N ALA A 73 5.50 -1.32 14.34
CA ALA A 73 4.24 -1.16 15.06
C ALA A 73 4.35 -0.27 16.31
N ASP A 74 5.52 -0.19 16.94
CA ASP A 74 5.73 0.68 18.11
C ASP A 74 5.91 2.11 17.67
N TYR A 75 6.73 2.35 16.64
CA TYR A 75 6.85 3.67 16.01
C TYR A 75 5.51 4.20 15.50
N ARG A 76 4.70 3.33 14.89
CA ARG A 76 3.37 3.68 14.36
C ARG A 76 2.44 4.28 15.42
N LYS A 77 2.51 3.84 16.68
CA LYS A 77 1.65 4.34 17.76
C LYS A 77 1.83 5.85 17.98
N GLU A 78 3.03 6.36 17.76
CA GLU A 78 3.37 7.76 18.00
C GLU A 78 3.32 8.58 16.71
N ALA A 79 3.77 8.00 15.59
CA ALA A 79 3.98 8.73 14.35
C ALA A 79 2.77 8.76 13.40
N LEU A 80 1.78 7.87 13.55
CA LEU A 80 0.64 7.80 12.64
C LEU A 80 -0.23 9.06 12.66
N THR A 81 -0.53 9.59 13.85
CA THR A 81 -1.37 10.80 13.96
C THR A 81 -0.68 12.03 13.35
N PRO A 82 0.60 12.31 13.63
CA PRO A 82 1.36 13.33 12.92
C PRO A 82 1.35 13.14 11.39
N TRP A 83 1.57 11.92 10.91
CA TRP A 83 1.58 11.63 9.46
C TRP A 83 0.23 11.96 8.80
N ILE A 84 -0.89 11.57 9.41
CA ILE A 84 -2.24 11.90 8.90
C ILE A 84 -2.48 13.41 8.83
N ARG A 85 -2.01 14.16 9.83
CA ARG A 85 -2.13 15.64 9.83
C ARG A 85 -1.34 16.26 8.68
N GLU A 86 -0.15 15.74 8.38
CA GLU A 86 0.62 16.21 7.22
C GLU A 86 -0.07 15.85 5.89
N CYS A 87 -0.76 14.70 5.83
CA CYS A 87 -1.58 14.32 4.68
C CYS A 87 -2.80 15.22 4.44
N GLU A 88 -3.17 16.13 5.35
CA GLU A 88 -4.24 17.12 5.09
C GLU A 88 -3.92 18.07 3.92
N ALA A 89 -2.63 18.19 3.56
CA ALA A 89 -2.19 18.95 2.39
C ALA A 89 -2.30 18.18 1.06
N VAL A 90 -2.58 16.87 1.09
CA VAL A 90 -2.72 16.01 -0.10
C VAL A 90 -4.02 16.35 -0.82
N ASP A 91 -3.96 16.51 -2.14
CA ASP A 91 -5.12 16.63 -3.02
C ASP A 91 -5.43 15.31 -3.73
N GLY A 92 -6.71 15.06 -4.01
CA GLY A 92 -7.18 13.79 -4.59
C GLY A 92 -8.70 13.74 -4.67
N SER A 93 -9.25 12.57 -5.01
CA SER A 93 -10.71 12.40 -5.00
C SER A 93 -11.24 12.38 -3.56
N PRO A 94 -12.51 12.77 -3.31
CA PRO A 94 -13.07 12.76 -1.95
C PRO A 94 -12.98 11.39 -1.25
N ASN A 95 -13.10 10.30 -1.99
CA ASN A 95 -13.01 8.95 -1.42
C ASN A 95 -11.57 8.58 -1.05
N ASP A 96 -10.59 9.01 -1.83
CA ASP A 96 -9.17 8.75 -1.56
C ASP A 96 -8.69 9.56 -0.35
N LEU A 97 -9.13 10.82 -0.24
CA LEU A 97 -8.87 11.66 0.92
C LEU A 97 -9.57 11.14 2.19
N GLU A 98 -10.80 10.62 2.07
CA GLU A 98 -11.47 9.91 3.17
C GLU A 98 -10.63 8.72 3.62
N LEU A 99 -10.15 7.89 2.68
CA LEU A 99 -9.30 6.74 2.98
C LEU A 99 -8.00 7.16 3.68
N LEU A 100 -7.32 8.21 3.22
CA LEU A 100 -6.13 8.76 3.89
C LEU A 100 -6.41 9.13 5.35
N SER A 101 -7.50 9.85 5.61
CA SER A 101 -7.90 10.23 6.97
C SER A 101 -8.25 9.02 7.86
N GLN A 102 -8.72 7.93 7.25
CA GLN A 102 -9.11 6.70 7.93
C GLN A 102 -8.04 5.60 7.89
N THR A 103 -6.79 5.94 7.55
CA THR A 103 -5.63 5.05 7.64
C THR A 103 -5.54 4.28 8.97
N PRO A 104 -5.88 4.84 10.16
CA PRO A 104 -5.89 4.08 11.42
C PRO A 104 -6.81 2.87 11.39
N ARG A 105 -7.96 2.95 10.72
CA ARG A 105 -8.90 1.82 10.61
C ARG A 105 -8.30 0.68 9.78
N VAL A 106 -7.56 1.01 8.72
CA VAL A 106 -6.87 0.02 7.90
C VAL A 106 -5.77 -0.68 8.71
N PHE A 107 -5.00 0.07 9.51
CA PHE A 107 -4.02 -0.51 10.43
C PHE A 107 -4.67 -1.39 11.51
N HIS A 108 -5.80 -0.99 12.09
CA HIS A 108 -6.51 -1.85 13.05
C HIS A 108 -6.96 -3.18 12.45
N VAL A 109 -7.38 -3.19 11.17
CA VAL A 109 -7.69 -4.44 10.47
C VAL A 109 -6.41 -5.25 10.23
N PHE A 110 -5.36 -4.59 9.73
CA PHE A 110 -4.05 -5.20 9.49
C PHE A 110 -3.49 -5.91 10.73
N ASP A 111 -3.53 -5.25 11.90
CA ASP A 111 -3.02 -5.78 13.16
C ASP A 111 -3.75 -7.05 13.62
N THR A 112 -4.93 -7.33 13.07
CA THR A 112 -5.71 -8.55 13.36
C THR A 112 -5.55 -9.66 12.30
N LEU A 113 -4.74 -9.45 11.26
CA LEU A 113 -4.41 -10.49 10.28
C LEU A 113 -3.45 -11.52 10.89
N LYS A 114 -3.40 -12.72 10.33
CA LYS A 114 -2.40 -13.74 10.72
C LYS A 114 -0.98 -13.19 10.54
N PRO A 115 -0.03 -13.51 11.45
CA PRO A 115 1.36 -13.05 11.34
C PRO A 115 2.00 -13.35 9.98
N GLY A 116 1.77 -14.54 9.41
CA GLY A 116 2.29 -14.89 8.08
C GLY A 116 1.80 -13.97 6.97
N HIS A 117 0.55 -13.49 7.05
CA HIS A 117 -0.01 -12.56 6.08
C HIS A 117 0.56 -11.15 6.26
N GLN A 118 0.72 -10.71 7.52
CA GLN A 118 1.38 -9.43 7.81
C GLN A 118 2.80 -9.41 7.24
N GLN A 119 3.55 -10.51 7.40
CA GLN A 119 4.91 -10.67 6.89
C GLN A 119 5.02 -10.61 5.36
N GLN A 120 3.94 -10.90 4.61
CA GLN A 120 3.93 -10.71 3.16
C GLN A 120 3.58 -9.27 2.76
N ILE A 121 2.68 -8.61 3.52
CA ILE A 121 2.20 -7.26 3.19
C ILE A 121 3.25 -6.19 3.51
N ILE A 122 3.89 -6.27 4.68
CA ILE A 122 4.87 -5.27 5.16
C ILE A 122 5.98 -4.98 4.14
N PRO A 123 6.76 -5.99 3.66
CA PRO A 123 7.86 -5.73 2.76
C PRO A 123 7.38 -5.13 1.44
N SER A 124 6.33 -5.68 0.84
CA SER A 124 5.79 -5.24 -0.45
C SER A 124 5.32 -3.79 -0.43
N VAL A 125 4.46 -3.43 0.53
CA VAL A 125 3.95 -2.04 0.63
C VAL A 125 5.07 -1.07 1.01
N SER A 126 5.99 -1.49 1.89
CA SER A 126 7.12 -0.67 2.27
C SER A 126 8.09 -0.44 1.11
N GLU A 127 8.28 -1.42 0.25
CA GLU A 127 9.13 -1.35 -0.93
C GLU A 127 8.49 -0.47 -2.01
N MET A 128 7.20 -0.65 -2.28
CA MET A 128 6.41 0.22 -3.17
C MET A 128 6.53 1.69 -2.75
N ALA A 129 6.32 2.01 -1.47
CA ALA A 129 6.43 3.38 -0.96
C ALA A 129 7.85 3.96 -1.10
N ARG A 130 8.90 3.14 -0.88
CA ARG A 130 10.29 3.57 -1.07
C ARG A 130 10.64 3.77 -2.53
N GLY A 131 10.18 2.89 -3.41
CA GLY A 131 10.34 3.00 -4.86
C GLY A 131 9.74 4.30 -5.38
N MET A 132 8.48 4.58 -5.05
CA MET A 132 7.82 5.86 -5.37
C MET A 132 8.62 7.06 -4.87
N ALA A 133 9.11 7.03 -3.62
CA ALA A 133 9.92 8.11 -3.07
C ALA A 133 11.27 8.27 -3.80
N TRP A 134 11.87 7.19 -4.28
CA TRP A 134 13.11 7.24 -5.06
C TRP A 134 12.88 7.84 -6.44
N PHE A 135 11.82 7.42 -7.14
CA PHE A 135 11.45 7.99 -8.43
C PHE A 135 11.10 9.47 -8.32
N GLN A 136 10.37 9.88 -7.27
CA GLN A 136 10.09 11.30 -7.01
C GLN A 136 11.35 12.16 -6.79
N LYS A 137 12.49 11.57 -6.38
CA LYS A 137 13.78 12.30 -6.31
C LYS A 137 14.43 12.47 -7.67
N LYS A 138 14.18 11.55 -8.60
CA LYS A 138 14.73 11.58 -9.96
C LYS A 138 13.98 12.56 -10.86
N PHE A 139 12.66 12.68 -10.70
CA PHE A 139 11.86 13.65 -11.43
C PHE A 139 12.18 15.08 -10.96
N ASP A 140 13.05 15.79 -11.68
CA ASP A 140 13.34 17.19 -11.43
C ASP A 140 12.19 18.04 -11.98
N ALA A 141 11.60 18.92 -11.16
CA ALA A 141 10.38 19.67 -11.51
C ALA A 141 10.53 20.62 -12.72
N ASN A 142 11.75 20.80 -13.20
CA ASN A 142 12.11 21.69 -14.32
C ASN A 142 12.51 20.96 -15.60
N GLN A 143 12.55 19.63 -15.63
CA GLN A 143 12.83 18.86 -16.85
C GLN A 143 11.85 17.69 -16.99
N LEU A 144 11.48 17.38 -18.23
CA LEU A 144 10.84 16.11 -18.56
C LEU A 144 11.89 15.02 -18.32
N THR A 145 12.03 14.55 -17.08
CA THR A 145 12.82 13.36 -16.80
C THR A 145 12.01 12.20 -17.34
N LEU A 146 12.37 11.76 -18.55
CA LEU A 146 11.88 10.50 -19.08
C LEU A 146 12.56 9.39 -18.27
N LEU A 147 11.92 8.23 -18.16
CA LEU A 147 12.65 7.03 -17.77
C LEU A 147 13.73 6.84 -18.84
N ASP A 148 15.00 7.00 -18.45
CA ASP A 148 16.09 7.20 -19.40
C ASP A 148 16.46 5.87 -20.09
N THR A 149 16.10 4.74 -19.47
CA THR A 149 16.36 3.39 -20.00
C THR A 149 15.21 2.42 -19.78
N GLU A 150 15.22 1.31 -20.52
CA GLU A 150 14.28 0.19 -20.35
C GLU A 150 14.40 -0.41 -18.95
N GLU A 151 15.61 -0.51 -18.40
CA GLU A 151 15.85 -1.01 -17.04
C GLU A 151 15.24 -0.12 -15.97
N GLU A 152 15.27 1.21 -16.13
CA GLU A 152 14.61 2.13 -15.18
C GLU A 152 13.08 1.99 -15.24
N LEU A 153 12.52 1.75 -16.43
CA LEU A 153 11.10 1.46 -16.58
C LEU A 153 10.73 0.12 -15.94
N GLU A 154 11.56 -0.91 -16.12
CA GLU A 154 11.37 -2.21 -15.45
C GLU A 154 11.42 -2.08 -13.93
N GLU A 155 12.37 -1.32 -13.40
CA GLU A 155 12.51 -1.06 -11.97
C GLU A 155 11.30 -0.29 -11.41
N TYR A 156 10.80 0.72 -12.12
CA TYR A 156 9.55 1.40 -11.75
C TYR A 156 8.37 0.43 -11.73
N CYS A 157 8.18 -0.31 -12.83
CA CYS A 157 7.10 -1.30 -12.96
C CYS A 157 7.17 -2.37 -11.86
N PHE A 158 8.37 -2.78 -11.47
CA PHE A 158 8.55 -3.71 -10.37
C PHE A 158 8.04 -3.12 -9.06
N PHE A 159 8.41 -1.88 -8.70
CA PHE A 159 7.95 -1.30 -7.43
C PHE A 159 6.44 -1.05 -7.39
N VAL A 160 5.83 -0.59 -8.47
CA VAL A 160 4.40 -0.23 -8.49
C VAL A 160 3.46 -1.41 -8.75
N ALA A 161 3.95 -2.49 -9.37
CA ALA A 161 3.13 -3.64 -9.74
C ALA A 161 3.79 -5.00 -9.43
N GLY A 162 5.09 -5.17 -9.65
CA GLY A 162 5.83 -6.41 -9.39
C GLY A 162 5.79 -6.84 -7.92
N ALA A 163 6.14 -5.93 -7.00
CA ALA A 163 6.11 -6.16 -5.56
C ALA A 163 4.71 -6.54 -5.05
N VAL A 164 3.66 -5.98 -5.67
CA VAL A 164 2.27 -6.34 -5.38
C VAL A 164 1.96 -7.75 -5.88
N GLY A 165 2.42 -8.11 -7.08
CA GLY A 165 2.29 -9.45 -7.64
C GLY A 165 2.94 -10.54 -6.78
N GLU A 166 4.17 -10.30 -6.31
CA GLU A 166 4.88 -11.21 -5.40
C GLU A 166 4.15 -11.39 -4.07
N MET A 167 3.69 -10.29 -3.46
CA MET A 167 2.89 -10.34 -2.24
C MET A 167 1.63 -11.18 -2.43
N LEU A 168 0.90 -10.99 -3.52
CA LEU A 168 -0.30 -11.78 -3.80
C LEU A 168 0.05 -13.26 -3.93
N CYS A 169 1.09 -13.61 -4.69
CA CYS A 169 1.55 -14.99 -4.82
C CYS A 169 1.85 -15.62 -3.46
N ASN A 170 2.62 -14.94 -2.61
CA ASN A 170 2.98 -15.43 -1.29
C ASN A 170 1.76 -15.58 -0.36
N LEU A 171 0.81 -14.66 -0.41
CA LEU A 171 -0.46 -14.78 0.34
C LEU A 171 -1.28 -16.01 -0.09
N PHE A 172 -1.30 -16.34 -1.40
CA PHE A 172 -1.93 -17.58 -1.86
C PHE A 172 -1.17 -18.82 -1.38
N LEU A 173 0.17 -18.79 -1.36
CA LEU A 173 1.00 -19.91 -0.89
C LEU A 173 0.81 -20.22 0.60
N GLU A 174 0.56 -19.21 1.44
CA GLU A 174 0.25 -19.38 2.87
C GLU A 174 -1.07 -20.15 3.09
N GLU A 175 -2.05 -19.96 2.21
CA GLU A 175 -3.38 -20.59 2.32
C GLU A 175 -3.47 -21.95 1.57
N LEU A 176 -2.39 -22.37 0.89
CA LEU A 176 -2.32 -23.65 0.16
C LEU A 176 -1.46 -24.69 0.92
N PRO A 177 -2.09 -25.56 1.73
CA PRO A 177 -1.37 -26.49 2.62
C PRO A 177 -0.62 -27.63 1.90
N GLY A 178 -0.66 -27.70 0.56
CA GLY A 178 -0.09 -28.80 -0.24
C GLY A 178 1.11 -28.45 -1.12
N ILE A 179 1.57 -27.19 -1.15
CA ILE A 179 2.66 -26.78 -2.04
C ILE A 179 4.01 -27.04 -1.38
N SER A 180 4.82 -27.89 -2.00
CA SER A 180 6.18 -28.22 -1.54
C SER A 180 7.05 -26.98 -1.39
N GLN A 181 7.99 -27.01 -0.44
CA GLN A 181 8.90 -25.88 -0.15
C GLN A 181 9.70 -25.43 -1.39
N ARG A 182 9.96 -26.35 -2.33
CA ARG A 182 10.65 -26.09 -3.60
C ARG A 182 9.80 -25.29 -4.59
N ALA A 183 8.48 -25.42 -4.53
CA ALA A 183 7.55 -24.63 -5.34
C ALA A 183 7.21 -23.26 -4.72
N ARG A 184 7.77 -22.95 -3.53
CA ARG A 184 7.65 -21.65 -2.85
C ARG A 184 8.89 -20.75 -3.04
N GLN A 185 9.86 -21.16 -3.86
CA GLN A 185 11.16 -20.50 -4.04
C GLN A 185 11.44 -20.07 -5.50
N THR A 186 10.40 -19.82 -6.30
CA THR A 186 10.54 -19.20 -7.64
C THR A 186 10.57 -17.69 -7.50
#